data_AF-A0A1M6AQU2-F1
#
_entry.id   AF-A0A1M6AQU2-F1
#
_cell.length_a   1.000
_cell.length_b   1.000
_cell.length_c   1.000
_cell.angle_alpha   90.00
_cell.angle_beta   90.00
_cell.angle_gamma   90.00
#
_symmetry.space_group_name_H-M   'P 1'
#
loop_
_entity.id
_entity.type
_entity.pdbx_description
1 polymer ?
#
loop_
_entity_poly.entity_id
_entity_poly.type
_entity_poly.pdbx_seq_one_letter_code
_entity_poly.pdbx_strand_id
1 'polypeptide(L)'
;MLADVQNVMARLVRDHRFCQQFCEQGIDCLDGYALTEEELNYLADIEPESMTVLGDFVGTERIHRREGEFGLFVTELSRYMDYEPLARKFSQQYCQGSLAKLLDARNYYEFFTGILFQYEVPSYLSDLLYFCYQNTRICWVNYNPPAEHYIEQWHVEDKISLTDHYTTILVSREFCRFMEIDGFAHDESESEVTVTLLLVKHPDIPKSSSYAVVEPDSLLEFLLEQKEATALTLVERFGMKRLKSGIGYINHKIEQGFIRYLPAETHS
;
A
#
# COMPACT_ATOMS: atom_id res chain seq x y z
N MET A 1 -23.61 13.42 23.06
CA MET A 1 -23.16 13.23 24.45
C MET A 1 -21.81 12.52 24.43
N LEU A 2 -21.70 11.19 24.38
CA LEU A 2 -20.38 10.51 24.39
C LEU A 2 -19.39 10.91 23.26
N ALA A 3 -19.87 11.41 22.12
CA ALA A 3 -19.01 11.74 20.98
C ALA A 3 -18.02 12.88 21.27
N ASP A 4 -18.43 13.92 22.01
CA ASP A 4 -17.59 15.10 22.25
C ASP A 4 -16.48 14.79 23.26
N VAL A 5 -16.81 14.07 24.34
CA VAL A 5 -15.83 13.51 25.27
C VAL A 5 -14.85 12.57 24.56
N GLN A 6 -15.35 11.67 23.70
CA GLN A 6 -14.49 10.77 22.93
C GLN A 6 -13.56 11.53 21.97
N ASN A 7 -14.01 12.62 21.37
CA ASN A 7 -13.19 13.47 20.51
C ASN A 7 -12.11 14.20 21.31
N VAL A 8 -12.44 14.75 22.49
CA VAL A 8 -11.46 15.38 23.39
C VAL A 8 -10.42 14.35 23.84
N MET A 9 -10.85 13.17 24.29
CA MET A 9 -9.96 12.09 24.69
C MET A 9 -9.05 11.63 23.54
N ALA A 10 -9.62 11.43 22.35
CA ALA A 10 -8.84 11.08 21.17
C ALA A 10 -7.81 12.17 20.82
N ARG A 11 -8.16 13.45 21.01
CA ARG A 11 -7.24 14.56 20.76
C ARG A 11 -6.14 14.63 21.83
N LEU A 12 -6.46 14.47 23.11
CA LEU A 12 -5.47 14.44 24.19
C LEU A 12 -4.40 13.37 23.95
N VAL A 13 -4.79 12.20 23.44
CA VAL A 13 -3.86 11.11 23.15
C VAL A 13 -3.03 11.37 21.88
N ARG A 14 -3.59 12.02 20.85
CA ARG A 14 -2.95 12.12 19.53
C ARG A 14 -2.17 13.43 19.33
N ASP A 15 -2.66 14.52 19.90
CA ASP A 15 -2.11 15.86 19.74
C ASP A 15 -1.28 16.23 20.98
N HIS A 16 0.03 15.99 20.92
CA HIS A 16 0.95 16.26 22.03
C HIS A 16 0.91 17.72 22.48
N ARG A 17 0.66 18.67 21.56
CA ARG A 17 0.52 20.09 21.94
C ARG A 17 -0.75 20.33 22.74
N PHE A 18 -1.86 19.72 22.33
CA PHE A 18 -3.11 19.80 23.08
C PHE A 18 -3.00 19.08 24.44
N CYS A 19 -2.30 17.95 24.50
CA CYS A 19 -1.99 17.27 25.76
C CYS A 19 -1.19 18.18 26.71
N GLN A 20 -0.13 18.84 26.21
CA GLN A 20 0.65 19.78 27.02
C GLN A 20 -0.22 20.95 27.53
N GLN A 21 -1.09 21.51 26.68
CA GLN A 21 -2.03 22.55 27.10
C GLN A 21 -2.98 22.07 28.21
N PHE A 22 -3.49 20.84 28.11
CA PHE A 22 -4.31 20.23 29.16
C PHE A 22 -3.51 19.98 30.45
N CYS A 23 -2.24 19.55 30.36
CA CYS A 23 -1.39 19.41 31.54
C CYS A 23 -1.13 20.75 32.26
N GLU A 24 -0.99 21.84 31.50
CA GLU A 24 -0.68 23.17 32.04
C GLU A 24 -1.92 23.91 32.57
N GLN A 25 -3.07 23.76 31.89
CA GLN A 25 -4.26 24.58 32.12
C GLN A 25 -5.44 23.77 32.68
N GLY A 26 -5.35 22.44 32.73
CA GLY A 26 -6.45 21.57 33.16
C GLY A 26 -7.67 21.71 32.26
N ILE A 27 -8.86 21.73 32.88
CA ILE A 27 -10.15 21.82 32.17
C ILE A 27 -10.34 23.14 31.41
N ASP A 28 -9.62 24.21 31.77
CA ASP A 28 -9.76 25.52 31.13
C ASP A 28 -9.38 25.49 29.64
N CYS A 29 -8.54 24.53 29.22
CA CYS A 29 -8.21 24.35 27.81
C CYS A 29 -9.39 23.79 26.97
N LEU A 30 -10.50 23.42 27.62
CA LEU A 30 -11.69 22.83 27.01
C LEU A 30 -12.83 23.83 26.76
N ASP A 31 -12.64 25.12 27.05
CA ASP A 31 -13.67 26.18 26.90
C ASP A 31 -14.26 26.30 25.48
N GLY A 32 -13.59 25.74 24.47
CA GLY A 32 -14.06 25.68 23.07
C GLY A 32 -14.91 24.46 22.70
N TYR A 33 -15.15 23.53 23.64
CA TYR A 33 -15.91 22.31 23.38
C TYR A 33 -17.32 22.39 23.98
N ALA A 34 -18.30 21.82 23.28
CA ALA A 34 -19.69 21.76 23.74
C ALA A 34 -19.89 20.62 24.78
N LEU A 35 -19.19 20.72 25.91
CA LEU A 35 -19.24 19.75 27.01
C LEU A 35 -20.21 20.21 28.10
N THR A 36 -20.93 19.26 28.68
CA THR A 36 -21.75 19.47 29.88
C THR A 36 -20.88 19.52 31.14
N GLU A 37 -21.42 20.05 32.25
CA GLU A 37 -20.72 20.06 33.55
C GLU A 37 -20.34 18.64 34.02
N GLU A 38 -21.21 17.66 33.77
CA GLU A 38 -20.94 16.26 34.10
C GLU A 38 -19.76 15.71 33.29
N GLU A 39 -19.69 16.00 32.00
CA GLU A 39 -18.59 15.60 31.11
C GLU A 39 -17.26 16.30 31.47
N LEU A 40 -17.31 17.57 31.88
CA LEU A 40 -16.14 18.29 32.38
C LEU A 40 -15.60 17.68 33.68
N ASN A 41 -16.49 17.30 34.61
CA ASN A 41 -16.09 16.63 35.84
C ASN A 41 -15.39 15.28 35.56
N TYR A 42 -15.90 14.49 34.61
CA TYR A 42 -15.23 13.24 34.20
C TYR A 42 -13.84 13.47 33.61
N LEU A 43 -13.66 14.54 32.83
CA LEU A 43 -12.35 14.88 32.25
C LEU A 43 -11.39 15.47 33.30
N ALA A 44 -11.90 16.13 34.34
CA ALA A 44 -11.10 16.68 35.44
C ALA A 44 -10.40 15.59 36.27
N ASP A 45 -10.98 14.39 36.35
CA ASP A 45 -10.41 13.24 37.07
C ASP A 45 -9.24 12.57 36.32
N ILE A 46 -8.94 13.00 35.09
CA ILE A 46 -7.88 12.41 34.28
C ILE A 46 -6.53 12.94 34.73
N GLU A 47 -5.65 12.04 35.16
CA GLU A 47 -4.27 12.36 35.45
C GLU A 47 -3.49 12.76 34.18
N PRO A 48 -2.95 13.99 34.08
CA PRO A 48 -2.27 14.44 32.86
C PRO A 48 -1.01 13.63 32.52
N GLU A 49 -0.31 13.10 33.52
CA GLU A 49 0.84 12.20 33.33
C GLU A 49 0.42 10.91 32.61
N SER A 50 -0.72 10.33 32.99
CA SER A 50 -1.28 9.14 32.35
C SER A 50 -1.61 9.40 30.87
N MET A 51 -2.10 10.60 30.53
CA MET A 51 -2.36 10.98 29.14
C MET A 51 -1.11 11.17 28.31
N THR A 52 -0.03 11.69 28.92
CA THR A 52 1.26 11.84 28.25
C THR A 52 1.84 10.46 27.90
N VAL A 53 1.86 9.53 28.86
CA VAL A 53 2.33 8.15 28.64
C VAL A 53 1.51 7.44 27.55
N LEU A 54 0.18 7.58 27.59
CA LEU A 54 -0.69 6.99 26.58
C LEU A 54 -0.48 7.60 25.18
N GLY A 55 -0.27 8.92 25.11
CA GLY A 55 0.02 9.60 23.86
C GLY A 55 1.34 9.16 23.22
N ASP A 56 2.40 9.03 24.03
CA ASP A 56 3.70 8.52 23.57
C ASP A 56 3.60 7.07 23.07
N PHE A 57 2.84 6.23 23.78
CA PHE A 57 2.57 4.86 23.35
C PHE A 57 1.83 4.81 22.00
N VAL A 58 0.74 5.59 21.84
CA VAL A 58 -0.02 5.63 20.58
C VAL A 58 0.79 6.21 19.43
N GLY A 59 1.64 7.21 19.70
CA GLY A 59 2.58 7.76 18.73
C GLY A 59 3.58 6.70 18.25
N THR A 60 4.13 5.91 19.17
CA THR A 60 5.06 4.81 18.87
C THR A 60 4.39 3.71 18.05
N GLU A 61 3.20 3.27 18.45
CA GLU A 61 2.42 2.26 17.70
C GLU A 61 2.08 2.70 16.28
N ARG A 62 1.83 3.99 16.07
CA ARG A 62 1.62 4.55 14.74
C ARG A 62 2.89 4.46 13.89
N ILE A 63 4.06 4.75 14.45
CA ILE A 63 5.35 4.63 13.76
C ILE A 63 5.61 3.16 13.40
N HIS A 64 5.49 2.23 14.37
CA HIS A 64 5.65 0.79 14.13
C HIS A 64 4.72 0.27 13.02
N ARG A 65 3.47 0.75 12.97
CA ARG A 65 2.55 0.40 11.89
C ARG A 65 3.08 0.85 10.52
N ARG A 66 3.59 2.08 10.42
CA ARG A 66 4.17 2.60 9.17
C ARG A 66 5.42 1.81 8.78
N GLU A 67 6.25 1.46 9.73
CA GLU A 67 7.41 0.58 9.52
C GLU A 67 6.99 -0.80 9.02
N GLY A 68 5.89 -1.36 9.50
CA GLY A 68 5.37 -2.63 8.96
C GLY A 68 4.94 -2.55 7.50
N GLU A 69 4.44 -1.39 7.06
CA GLU A 69 3.94 -1.17 5.69
C GLU A 69 5.04 -0.66 4.73
N PHE A 70 6.04 0.05 5.25
CA PHE A 70 7.14 0.67 4.52
C PHE A 70 8.51 0.07 4.92
N GLY A 71 8.54 -1.12 5.50
CA GLY A 71 9.75 -1.67 6.16
C GLY A 71 10.96 -1.82 5.24
N LEU A 72 10.74 -2.19 3.98
CA LEU A 72 11.79 -2.23 2.96
C LEU A 72 12.37 -0.83 2.72
N PHE A 73 11.50 0.17 2.54
CA PHE A 73 11.92 1.57 2.40
C PHE A 73 12.67 2.08 3.63
N VAL A 74 12.16 1.83 4.85
CA VAL A 74 12.79 2.29 6.09
C VAL A 74 14.17 1.67 6.28
N THR A 75 14.30 0.38 6.00
CA THR A 75 15.57 -0.35 6.12
C THR A 75 16.62 0.23 5.17
N GLU A 76 16.21 0.55 3.94
CA GLU A 76 17.14 1.11 2.95
C GLU A 76 17.46 2.59 3.25
N LEU A 77 16.45 3.39 3.58
CA LEU A 77 16.61 4.80 3.95
C LEU A 77 17.60 4.98 5.11
N SER A 78 17.54 4.07 6.09
CA SER A 78 18.39 4.11 7.29
C SER A 78 19.89 3.95 6.99
N ARG A 79 20.26 3.53 5.77
CA ARG A 79 21.66 3.50 5.31
C ARG A 79 22.20 4.88 4.94
N TYR A 80 21.32 5.84 4.67
CA TYR A 80 21.65 7.16 4.19
C TYR A 80 21.33 8.27 5.21
N MET A 81 20.37 8.05 6.10
CA MET A 81 19.92 9.03 7.07
C MET A 81 19.36 8.39 8.34
N ASP A 82 19.38 9.14 9.45
CA ASP A 82 18.80 8.71 10.71
C ASP A 82 17.27 8.78 10.65
N TYR A 83 16.63 7.61 10.63
CA TYR A 83 15.19 7.48 10.47
C TYR A 83 14.41 7.90 11.72
N GLU A 84 14.92 7.64 12.92
CA GLU A 84 14.15 7.82 14.16
C GLU A 84 13.75 9.30 14.37
N PRO A 85 14.65 10.30 14.20
CA PRO A 85 14.25 11.70 14.25
C PRO A 85 13.24 12.10 13.17
N LEU A 86 13.32 11.49 11.97
CA LEU A 86 12.38 11.76 10.88
C LEU A 86 10.99 11.21 11.18
N ALA A 87 10.90 9.99 11.72
CA ALA A 87 9.64 9.37 12.14
C ALA A 87 8.95 10.19 13.24
N ARG A 88 9.71 10.70 14.21
CA ARG A 88 9.19 11.61 15.25
C ARG A 88 8.67 12.92 14.64
N LYS A 89 9.40 13.53 13.70
CA LYS A 89 8.95 14.74 12.98
C LYS A 89 7.65 14.49 12.21
N PHE A 90 7.54 13.36 11.51
CA PHE A 90 6.30 12.96 10.84
C PHE A 90 5.13 12.89 11.83
N SER A 91 5.31 12.21 12.96
CA SER A 91 4.26 12.06 13.98
C SER A 91 3.79 13.41 14.53
N GLN A 92 4.72 14.34 14.75
CA GLN A 92 4.44 15.70 15.21
C GLN A 92 3.72 16.55 14.14
N GLN A 93 4.14 16.47 12.88
CA GLN A 93 3.54 17.24 11.78
C GLN A 93 2.10 16.79 11.50
N TYR A 94 1.84 15.48 11.57
CA TYR A 94 0.53 14.90 11.33
C TYR A 94 -0.10 14.40 12.64
N CYS A 95 -0.15 15.27 13.67
CA CYS A 95 -0.50 14.90 15.05
C CYS A 95 -1.88 14.26 15.21
N GLN A 96 -2.87 14.63 14.40
CA GLN A 96 -4.24 14.10 14.54
C GLN A 96 -4.35 12.60 14.26
N GLY A 97 -3.34 12.02 13.60
CA GLY A 97 -3.48 10.73 12.93
C GLY A 97 -4.63 10.76 11.92
N SER A 98 -4.86 9.67 11.21
CA SER A 98 -6.11 9.51 10.49
C SER A 98 -6.82 8.25 10.96
N LEU A 99 -8.13 8.36 11.20
CA LEU A 99 -9.01 7.19 11.31
C LEU A 99 -8.98 6.37 9.99
N ALA A 100 -8.72 7.05 8.87
CA ALA A 100 -8.52 6.43 7.57
C ALA A 100 -7.05 6.06 7.37
N LYS A 101 -6.74 4.77 7.52
CA LYS A 101 -5.37 4.22 7.39
C LYS A 101 -4.68 4.58 6.07
N LEU A 102 -5.45 4.68 4.98
CA LEU A 102 -4.95 5.09 3.66
C LEU A 102 -4.55 6.57 3.59
N LEU A 103 -5.24 7.45 4.32
CA LEU A 103 -4.86 8.86 4.40
C LEU A 103 -3.56 9.00 5.18
N ASP A 104 -3.41 8.26 6.27
CA ASP A 104 -2.17 8.25 7.05
C ASP A 104 -0.97 7.69 6.25
N ALA A 105 -1.19 6.63 5.45
CA ALA A 105 -0.18 6.12 4.52
C ALA A 105 0.20 7.16 3.44
N ARG A 106 -0.78 7.92 2.94
CA ARG A 106 -0.55 9.01 1.99
C ARG A 106 0.27 10.13 2.60
N ASN A 107 -0.07 10.58 3.81
CA ASN A 107 0.70 11.62 4.52
C ASN A 107 2.15 11.17 4.77
N TYR A 108 2.36 9.89 5.08
CA TYR A 108 3.70 9.33 5.24
C TYR A 108 4.48 9.35 3.91
N TYR A 109 3.85 8.92 2.82
CA TYR A 109 4.41 9.02 1.48
C TYR A 109 4.79 10.46 1.10
N GLU A 110 3.89 11.42 1.29
CA GLU A 110 4.14 12.83 0.97
C GLU A 110 5.25 13.43 1.83
N PHE A 111 5.28 13.11 3.14
CA PHE A 111 6.33 13.56 4.05
C PHE A 111 7.71 13.07 3.60
N PHE A 112 7.88 11.77 3.40
CA PHE A 112 9.18 11.20 3.02
C PHE A 112 9.57 11.56 1.59
N THR A 113 8.62 11.76 0.68
CA THR A 113 8.91 12.31 -0.66
C THR A 113 9.57 13.69 -0.53
N GLY A 114 9.03 14.57 0.32
CA GLY A 114 9.63 15.87 0.61
C GLY A 114 11.03 15.78 1.21
N ILE A 115 11.29 14.77 2.06
CA ILE A 115 12.63 14.49 2.59
C ILE A 115 13.56 14.05 1.44
N LEU A 116 13.20 13.02 0.66
CA LEU A 116 14.06 12.51 -0.41
C LEU A 116 14.44 13.60 -1.42
N PHE A 117 13.56 14.56 -1.71
CA PHE A 117 13.89 15.70 -2.58
C PHE A 117 14.92 16.68 -2.01
N GLN A 118 15.06 16.76 -0.68
CA GLN A 118 15.97 17.70 -0.01
C GLN A 118 17.38 17.14 0.18
N TYR A 119 17.54 15.81 0.06
CA TYR A 119 18.80 15.12 0.30
C TYR A 119 19.29 14.42 -0.97
N GLU A 120 20.61 14.35 -1.17
CA GLU A 120 21.23 13.62 -2.29
C GLU A 120 21.21 12.11 -2.04
N VAL A 121 20.02 11.52 -2.07
CA VAL A 121 19.80 10.09 -1.90
C VAL A 121 19.61 9.38 -3.26
N PRO A 122 19.87 8.07 -3.34
CA PRO A 122 19.69 7.33 -4.60
C PRO A 122 18.26 7.41 -5.14
N SER A 123 18.14 7.47 -6.46
CA SER A 123 16.86 7.70 -7.14
C SER A 123 15.84 6.59 -6.89
N TYR A 124 16.31 5.34 -6.81
CA TYR A 124 15.45 4.17 -6.55
C TYR A 124 14.74 4.22 -5.19
N LEU A 125 15.20 5.01 -4.21
CA LEU A 125 14.48 5.17 -2.94
C LEU A 125 13.12 5.85 -3.13
N SER A 126 13.00 6.73 -4.12
CA SER A 126 11.72 7.37 -4.47
C SER A 126 10.75 6.34 -5.05
N ASP A 127 11.25 5.47 -5.93
CA ASP A 127 10.46 4.35 -6.48
C ASP A 127 10.07 3.35 -5.40
N LEU A 128 10.98 3.04 -4.48
CA LEU A 128 10.73 2.14 -3.36
C LEU A 128 9.68 2.69 -2.41
N LEU A 129 9.75 3.98 -2.08
CA LEU A 129 8.74 4.68 -1.29
C LEU A 129 7.37 4.61 -1.97
N TYR A 130 7.32 4.88 -3.28
CA TYR A 130 6.09 4.82 -4.06
C TYR A 130 5.54 3.39 -4.18
N PHE A 131 6.41 2.39 -4.38
CA PHE A 131 6.05 0.98 -4.39
C PHE A 131 5.42 0.55 -3.07
N CYS A 132 6.05 0.87 -1.92
CA CYS A 132 5.49 0.58 -0.59
C CYS A 132 4.12 1.24 -0.38
N TYR A 133 3.94 2.48 -0.83
CA TYR A 133 2.66 3.17 -0.75
C TYR A 133 1.58 2.47 -1.59
N GLN A 134 1.88 2.10 -2.83
CA GLN A 134 0.92 1.43 -3.72
C GLN A 134 0.60 0.00 -3.25
N ASN A 135 1.61 -0.74 -2.77
CA ASN A 135 1.40 -2.03 -2.13
C ASN A 135 0.47 -1.91 -0.93
N THR A 136 0.71 -0.93 -0.06
CA THR A 136 -0.17 -0.62 1.07
C THR A 136 -1.61 -0.43 0.58
N ARG A 137 -1.85 0.45 -0.39
CA ARG A 137 -3.19 0.72 -0.94
C ARG A 137 -3.89 -0.54 -1.44
N ILE A 138 -3.18 -1.40 -2.18
CA ILE A 138 -3.72 -2.66 -2.69
C ILE A 138 -4.03 -3.64 -1.56
N CYS A 139 -3.15 -3.74 -0.57
CA CYS A 139 -3.30 -4.68 0.52
C CYS A 139 -4.50 -4.39 1.43
N TRP A 140 -4.97 -3.14 1.46
CA TRP A 140 -6.17 -2.69 2.16
C TRP A 140 -7.48 -2.96 1.41
N VAL A 141 -7.44 -3.51 0.20
CA VAL A 141 -8.64 -3.92 -0.53
C VAL A 141 -9.23 -5.20 0.08
N ASN A 142 -10.56 -5.27 0.16
CA ASN A 142 -11.27 -6.22 1.03
C ASN A 142 -11.08 -7.69 0.67
N TYR A 143 -10.95 -8.06 -0.61
CA TYR A 143 -10.82 -9.48 -0.99
C TYR A 143 -10.38 -9.64 -2.45
N ASN A 144 -9.38 -10.48 -2.70
CA ASN A 144 -9.16 -11.07 -4.03
C ASN A 144 -9.34 -12.58 -3.85
N PRO A 145 -10.41 -13.18 -4.39
CA PRO A 145 -10.67 -14.60 -4.19
C PRO A 145 -9.53 -15.46 -4.77
N PRO A 146 -9.16 -16.55 -4.10
CA PRO A 146 -8.29 -17.55 -4.71
C PRO A 146 -8.96 -18.16 -5.93
N ALA A 147 -8.14 -18.66 -6.84
CA ALA A 147 -8.62 -19.30 -8.05
C ALA A 147 -9.33 -20.61 -7.72
N GLU A 148 -10.58 -20.75 -8.18
CA GLU A 148 -11.33 -22.00 -8.09
C GLU A 148 -10.96 -22.98 -9.20
N HIS A 149 -10.47 -22.45 -10.32
CA HIS A 149 -10.16 -23.20 -11.52
C HIS A 149 -8.80 -22.79 -12.10
N TYR A 150 -8.13 -23.77 -12.69
CA TYR A 150 -6.90 -23.59 -13.46
C TYR A 150 -7.11 -24.14 -14.87
N ILE A 151 -6.28 -23.67 -15.80
CA ILE A 151 -6.35 -24.09 -17.19
C ILE A 151 -5.63 -25.42 -17.32
N GLU A 152 -6.38 -26.48 -17.56
CA GLU A 152 -5.83 -27.79 -17.95
C GLU A 152 -5.69 -27.89 -19.47
N GLN A 153 -6.73 -27.41 -20.17
CA GLN A 153 -6.82 -27.34 -21.63
C GLN A 153 -7.71 -26.16 -22.02
N TRP A 154 -7.44 -25.58 -23.19
CA TRP A 154 -8.24 -24.46 -23.71
C TRP A 154 -9.46 -24.96 -24.49
N HIS A 155 -10.62 -24.45 -24.12
CA HIS A 155 -11.87 -24.50 -24.85
C HIS A 155 -12.15 -23.16 -25.53
N VAL A 156 -12.91 -23.17 -26.63
CA VAL A 156 -13.17 -21.96 -27.43
C VAL A 156 -13.90 -20.88 -26.64
N GLU A 157 -14.77 -21.30 -25.72
CA GLU A 157 -15.61 -20.43 -24.89
C GLU A 157 -14.94 -20.00 -23.58
N ASP A 158 -13.75 -20.53 -23.28
CA ASP A 158 -12.99 -20.12 -22.09
C ASP A 158 -12.64 -18.64 -22.15
N LYS A 159 -12.60 -18.02 -20.98
CA LYS A 159 -12.20 -16.63 -20.82
C LYS A 159 -11.18 -16.46 -19.72
N ILE A 160 -10.37 -15.43 -19.87
CA ILE A 160 -9.55 -14.90 -18.80
C ILE A 160 -9.79 -13.40 -18.66
N SER A 161 -9.69 -12.89 -17.45
CA SER A 161 -9.77 -11.46 -17.19
C SER A 161 -8.64 -11.01 -16.26
N LEU A 162 -8.27 -9.75 -16.36
CA LEU A 162 -7.46 -9.10 -15.32
C LEU A 162 -8.29 -9.00 -14.04
N THR A 163 -7.65 -9.15 -12.87
CA THR A 163 -8.32 -8.86 -11.59
C THR A 163 -8.73 -7.39 -11.49
N ASP A 164 -9.79 -7.09 -10.75
CA ASP A 164 -10.28 -5.70 -10.58
C ASP A 164 -9.42 -4.87 -9.62
N HIS A 165 -8.62 -5.54 -8.79
CA HIS A 165 -7.89 -4.92 -7.69
C HIS A 165 -6.40 -4.85 -7.99
N TYR A 166 -6.06 -3.97 -8.92
CA TYR A 166 -4.70 -3.77 -9.39
C TYR A 166 -4.33 -2.29 -9.46
N THR A 167 -3.03 -2.03 -9.52
CA THR A 167 -2.48 -0.73 -9.89
C THR A 167 -1.24 -0.95 -10.76
N THR A 168 -0.91 0.04 -11.58
CA THR A 168 0.33 0.05 -12.35
C THR A 168 1.20 1.19 -11.86
N ILE A 169 2.50 0.94 -11.74
CA ILE A 169 3.48 1.95 -11.39
C ILE A 169 4.61 1.95 -12.42
N LEU A 170 5.18 3.12 -12.65
CA LEU A 170 6.42 3.28 -13.39
C LEU A 170 7.56 3.37 -12.38
N VAL A 171 8.61 2.58 -12.61
CA VAL A 171 9.80 2.55 -11.75
C VAL A 171 11.06 2.58 -12.59
N SER A 172 12.17 3.03 -12.02
CA SER A 172 13.47 2.99 -12.67
C SER A 172 14.03 1.57 -12.79
N ARG A 173 14.97 1.37 -13.72
CA ARG A 173 15.78 0.14 -13.77
C ARG A 173 16.60 -0.07 -12.50
N GLU A 174 17.03 1.00 -11.83
CA GLU A 174 17.78 0.92 -10.58
C GLU A 174 16.93 0.25 -9.50
N PHE A 175 15.65 0.62 -9.40
CA PHE A 175 14.68 -0.06 -8.53
C PHE A 175 14.50 -1.54 -8.89
N CYS A 176 14.35 -1.88 -10.17
CA CYS A 176 14.23 -3.28 -10.59
C CYS A 176 15.47 -4.12 -10.21
N ARG A 177 16.67 -3.55 -10.36
CA ARG A 177 17.91 -4.21 -9.92
C ARG A 177 17.95 -4.41 -8.41
N PHE A 178 17.56 -3.38 -7.65
CA PHE A 178 17.50 -3.46 -6.18
C PHE A 178 16.51 -4.53 -5.70
N MET A 179 15.35 -4.61 -6.33
CA MET A 179 14.30 -5.58 -6.01
C MET A 179 14.55 -6.98 -6.62
N GLU A 180 15.67 -7.19 -7.32
CA GLU A 180 15.99 -8.43 -8.03
C GLU A 180 14.86 -8.89 -8.97
N ILE A 181 14.23 -7.94 -9.67
CA ILE A 181 13.14 -8.22 -10.60
C ILE A 181 13.72 -8.62 -11.95
N ASP A 182 13.62 -9.92 -12.25
CA ASP A 182 14.00 -10.51 -13.54
C ASP A 182 13.13 -9.99 -14.70
N GLY A 183 13.72 -9.85 -15.90
CA GLY A 183 12.99 -9.47 -17.12
C GLY A 183 13.70 -8.48 -18.06
N PHE A 184 14.89 -8.00 -17.70
CA PHE A 184 15.64 -7.05 -18.53
C PHE A 184 16.90 -7.70 -19.11
N ALA A 185 16.97 -7.77 -20.44
CA ALA A 185 18.24 -7.99 -21.12
C ALA A 185 19.22 -6.87 -20.70
N HIS A 186 20.45 -7.25 -20.39
CA HIS A 186 21.56 -6.42 -19.88
C HIS A 186 22.06 -5.36 -20.86
N ASP A 187 21.18 -4.57 -21.47
CA ASP A 187 21.63 -3.40 -22.22
C ASP A 187 21.89 -2.24 -21.23
N GLU A 188 23.13 -2.19 -20.75
CA GLU A 188 23.65 -1.25 -19.75
C GLU A 188 23.68 0.21 -20.23
N SER A 189 23.31 0.47 -21.49
CA SER A 189 23.56 1.74 -22.17
C SER A 189 22.50 2.84 -21.96
N GLU A 190 21.34 2.52 -21.38
CA GLU A 190 20.26 3.51 -21.19
C GLU A 190 19.80 3.60 -19.72
N SER A 191 20.15 4.73 -19.09
CA SER A 191 19.83 5.08 -17.70
C SER A 191 18.42 5.62 -17.49
N GLU A 192 17.65 5.87 -18.54
CA GLU A 192 16.33 6.55 -18.47
C GLU A 192 15.12 5.63 -18.72
N VAL A 193 15.34 4.32 -18.92
CA VAL A 193 14.23 3.42 -19.22
C VAL A 193 13.38 3.19 -17.96
N THR A 194 12.13 3.64 -18.02
CA THR A 194 11.10 3.33 -17.02
C THR A 194 10.46 1.99 -17.29
N VAL A 195 10.24 1.21 -16.24
CA VAL A 195 9.60 -0.11 -16.26
C VAL A 195 8.19 0.01 -15.71
N THR A 196 7.22 -0.61 -16.38
CA THR A 196 5.86 -0.74 -15.85
C THR A 196 5.75 -1.99 -14.98
N LEU A 197 5.44 -1.80 -13.70
CA LEU A 197 5.08 -2.89 -12.78
C LEU A 197 3.57 -2.91 -12.57
N LEU A 198 2.98 -4.09 -12.70
CA LEU A 198 1.62 -4.38 -12.30
C LEU A 198 1.64 -4.98 -10.89
N LEU A 199 0.90 -4.37 -9.97
CA LEU A 199 0.70 -4.88 -8.61
C LEU A 199 -0.75 -5.31 -8.45
N VAL A 200 -0.97 -6.44 -7.79
CA VAL A 200 -2.30 -7.00 -7.50
C VAL A 200 -2.36 -7.53 -6.08
N LYS A 201 -3.55 -7.57 -5.50
CA LYS A 201 -3.76 -8.20 -4.19
C LYS A 201 -3.48 -9.70 -4.30
N HIS A 202 -2.57 -10.25 -3.49
CA HIS A 202 -2.34 -11.71 -3.50
C HIS A 202 -3.58 -12.41 -2.91
N PRO A 203 -4.11 -13.46 -3.55
CA PRO A 203 -5.34 -14.12 -3.08
C PRO A 203 -5.16 -14.87 -1.76
N ASP A 204 -4.09 -15.66 -1.64
CA ASP A 204 -3.90 -16.56 -0.48
C ASP A 204 -3.13 -15.96 0.69
N ILE A 205 -2.46 -14.82 0.51
CA ILE A 205 -1.58 -14.25 1.53
C ILE A 205 -2.22 -12.97 2.10
N PRO A 206 -2.70 -12.99 3.35
CA PRO A 206 -3.28 -11.82 4.00
C PRO A 206 -2.31 -10.64 3.95
N LYS A 207 -2.84 -9.45 3.65
CA LYS A 207 -2.05 -8.19 3.57
C LYS A 207 -0.79 -8.27 2.69
N SER A 208 -0.77 -9.15 1.68
CA SER A 208 0.28 -9.19 0.67
C SER A 208 -0.23 -8.81 -0.72
N SER A 209 0.70 -8.49 -1.61
CA SER A 209 0.51 -8.20 -3.02
C SER A 209 1.44 -9.07 -3.86
N SER A 210 1.00 -9.46 -5.05
CA SER A 210 1.89 -9.95 -6.11
C SER A 210 2.27 -8.78 -7.01
N TYR A 211 3.46 -8.82 -7.60
CA TYR A 211 3.87 -7.85 -8.61
C TYR A 211 4.58 -8.54 -9.79
N ALA A 212 4.48 -7.94 -10.97
CA ALA A 212 5.09 -8.45 -12.19
C ALA A 212 5.45 -7.30 -13.14
N VAL A 213 6.53 -7.47 -13.89
CA VAL A 213 6.86 -6.61 -15.03
C VAL A 213 5.82 -6.80 -16.13
N VAL A 214 5.34 -5.68 -16.68
CA VAL A 214 4.50 -5.67 -17.87
C VAL A 214 5.43 -5.53 -19.08
N GLU A 215 5.77 -6.67 -19.68
CA GLU A 215 6.58 -6.70 -20.90
C GLU A 215 5.74 -6.26 -22.12
N PRO A 216 6.35 -5.58 -23.11
CA PRO A 216 5.70 -5.30 -24.39
C PRO A 216 5.28 -6.59 -25.11
N ASP A 217 4.13 -6.54 -25.78
CA ASP A 217 3.48 -7.66 -26.47
C ASP A 217 3.24 -8.90 -25.57
N SER A 218 3.11 -8.68 -24.25
CA SER A 218 2.81 -9.74 -23.27
C SER A 218 1.32 -9.92 -23.04
N LEU A 219 0.97 -11.04 -22.39
CA LEU A 219 -0.41 -11.30 -22.00
C LEU A 219 -0.94 -10.26 -21.00
N LEU A 220 -0.11 -9.82 -20.05
CA LEU A 220 -0.51 -8.86 -19.02
C LEU A 220 -0.73 -7.47 -19.62
N GLU A 221 0.12 -7.04 -20.57
CA GLU A 221 -0.10 -5.78 -21.31
C GLU A 221 -1.42 -5.84 -22.08
N PHE A 222 -1.65 -6.92 -22.82
CA PHE A 222 -2.89 -7.12 -23.56
C PHE A 222 -4.14 -7.09 -22.65
N LEU A 223 -4.08 -7.72 -21.48
CA LEU A 223 -5.18 -7.70 -20.51
C LEU A 223 -5.33 -6.35 -19.80
N LEU A 224 -4.28 -5.56 -19.65
CA LEU A 224 -4.40 -4.18 -19.17
C LEU A 224 -5.20 -3.31 -20.13
N GLU A 225 -5.07 -3.54 -21.44
CA GLU A 225 -5.82 -2.85 -22.48
C GLU A 225 -7.26 -3.36 -22.61
N GLN A 226 -7.44 -4.69 -22.68
CA GLN A 226 -8.74 -5.30 -23.02
C GLN A 226 -9.60 -5.68 -21.81
N LYS A 227 -9.02 -5.77 -20.60
CA LYS A 227 -9.61 -6.28 -19.35
C LYS A 227 -10.03 -7.74 -19.35
N GLU A 228 -10.63 -8.22 -20.43
CA GLU A 228 -11.10 -9.58 -20.61
C GLU A 228 -10.75 -10.08 -22.02
N ALA A 229 -10.46 -11.37 -22.15
CA ALA A 229 -10.21 -12.01 -23.43
C ALA A 229 -10.79 -13.41 -23.48
N THR A 230 -11.39 -13.77 -24.62
CA THR A 230 -11.78 -15.16 -24.91
C THR A 230 -10.57 -15.95 -25.42
N ALA A 231 -10.61 -17.27 -25.30
CA ALA A 231 -9.59 -18.15 -25.87
C ALA A 231 -9.41 -17.91 -27.37
N LEU A 232 -10.48 -17.64 -28.12
CA LEU A 232 -10.40 -17.30 -29.54
C LEU A 232 -9.57 -16.02 -29.78
N THR A 233 -9.86 -14.95 -29.03
CA THR A 233 -9.11 -13.69 -29.10
C THR A 233 -7.63 -13.87 -28.76
N LEU A 234 -7.33 -14.69 -27.76
CA LEU A 234 -5.94 -15.01 -27.39
C LEU A 234 -5.22 -15.82 -28.47
N VAL A 235 -5.91 -16.75 -29.12
CA VAL A 235 -5.36 -17.52 -30.25
C VAL A 235 -5.07 -16.61 -31.44
N GLU A 236 -5.95 -15.67 -31.74
CA GLU A 236 -5.74 -14.69 -32.81
C GLU A 236 -4.53 -13.78 -32.53
N ARG A 237 -4.35 -13.33 -31.28
CA ARG A 237 -3.25 -12.45 -30.89
C ARG A 237 -1.91 -13.16 -30.73
N PHE A 238 -1.88 -14.31 -30.07
CA PHE A 238 -0.64 -14.98 -29.63
C PHE A 238 -0.34 -16.29 -30.37
N GLY A 239 -1.33 -16.85 -31.06
CA GLY A 239 -1.24 -18.15 -31.71
C GLY A 239 -1.43 -19.33 -30.76
N MET A 240 -2.13 -20.37 -31.23
CA MET A 240 -2.47 -21.58 -30.46
C MET A 240 -1.24 -22.29 -29.86
N LYS A 241 -0.11 -22.32 -30.58
CA LYS A 241 1.12 -22.98 -30.10
C LYS A 241 1.67 -22.29 -28.85
N ARG A 242 1.77 -20.95 -28.86
CA ARG A 242 2.27 -20.14 -27.75
C ARG A 242 1.33 -20.24 -26.55
N LEU A 243 0.02 -20.20 -26.81
CA LEU A 243 -1.01 -20.30 -25.78
C LEU A 243 -0.96 -21.66 -25.04
N LYS A 244 -0.80 -22.77 -25.77
CA LYS A 244 -0.66 -24.12 -25.18
C LYS A 244 0.62 -24.27 -24.37
N SER A 245 1.77 -23.83 -24.90
CA SER A 245 3.03 -23.88 -24.14
C SER A 245 3.04 -22.92 -22.95
N GLY A 246 2.23 -21.86 -22.99
CA GLY A 246 2.13 -20.82 -21.98
C GLY A 246 1.19 -21.14 -20.82
N ILE A 247 0.48 -22.27 -20.83
CA ILE A 247 -0.50 -22.63 -19.76
C ILE A 247 0.13 -22.55 -18.37
N GLY A 248 1.36 -23.06 -18.18
CA GLY A 248 2.05 -22.98 -16.90
C GLY A 248 2.27 -21.55 -16.42
N TYR A 249 2.68 -20.65 -17.31
CA TYR A 249 2.82 -19.22 -17.00
C TYR A 249 1.47 -18.60 -16.64
N ILE A 250 0.40 -18.91 -17.39
CA ILE A 250 -0.93 -18.35 -17.14
C ILE A 250 -1.49 -18.83 -15.81
N ASN A 251 -1.37 -20.13 -15.50
CA ASN A 251 -1.77 -20.70 -14.22
C ASN A 251 -0.97 -20.08 -13.05
N HIS A 252 0.32 -19.82 -13.24
CA HIS A 252 1.10 -19.09 -12.24
C HIS A 252 0.59 -17.65 -12.04
N LYS A 253 0.16 -16.96 -13.10
CA LYS A 253 -0.47 -15.63 -12.99
C LYS A 253 -1.86 -15.67 -12.38
N ILE A 254 -2.58 -16.77 -12.52
CA ILE A 254 -3.85 -17.03 -11.83
C ILE A 254 -3.60 -17.23 -10.33
N GLU A 255 -2.65 -18.07 -9.95
CA GLU A 255 -2.24 -18.32 -8.55
C GLU A 255 -1.78 -17.02 -7.86
N GLN A 256 -1.01 -16.19 -8.56
CA GLN A 256 -0.59 -14.89 -8.06
C GLN A 256 -1.71 -13.84 -8.02
N GLY A 257 -2.89 -14.14 -8.56
CA GLY A 257 -4.08 -13.28 -8.55
C GLY A 257 -4.11 -12.18 -9.60
N PHE A 258 -3.23 -12.21 -10.61
CA PHE A 258 -3.26 -11.25 -11.73
C PHE A 258 -4.43 -11.54 -12.65
N ILE A 259 -4.65 -12.82 -12.94
CA ILE A 259 -5.60 -13.30 -13.92
C ILE A 259 -6.70 -14.08 -13.20
N ARG A 260 -7.96 -13.84 -13.57
CA ARG A 260 -9.08 -14.73 -13.24
C ARG A 260 -9.36 -15.60 -14.45
N TYR A 261 -9.50 -16.89 -14.23
CA TYR A 261 -9.92 -17.84 -15.24
C TYR A 261 -11.40 -18.16 -15.08
N LEU A 262 -12.13 -18.08 -16.19
CA LEU A 262 -13.56 -18.34 -16.27
C LEU A 262 -13.72 -19.47 -17.29
N PRO A 263 -13.79 -20.74 -16.83
CA PRO A 263 -14.00 -21.86 -17.74
C PRO A 263 -15.35 -21.71 -18.43
N ALA A 264 -15.45 -22.25 -19.65
CA ALA A 264 -16.74 -22.41 -20.31
C ALA A 264 -17.72 -23.13 -19.36
N GLU A 265 -18.93 -22.60 -19.19
CA GLU A 265 -19.94 -23.27 -18.38
C GLU A 265 -20.12 -24.69 -18.90
N THR A 266 -19.75 -25.69 -18.10
CA THR A 266 -20.16 -27.06 -18.36
C THR A 266 -21.66 -27.10 -18.14
N HIS A 267 -22.43 -26.96 -19.23
CA HIS A 267 -23.83 -27.36 -19.26
C HIS A 267 -23.89 -28.80 -18.74
N SER A 268 -24.31 -28.95 -17.49
CA SER A 268 -24.51 -30.21 -16.79
C SER A 268 -25.91 -30.73 -17.04
#